data_AF-A0A2S9GE58-F1
#
_entry.id   AF-A0A2S9GE58-F1
#
_cell.length_a   1.000
_cell.length_b   1.000
_cell.length_c   1.000
_cell.angle_alpha   90.00
_cell.angle_beta   90.00
_cell.angle_gamma   90.00
#
_symmetry.space_group_name_H-M   'P 1'
#
loop_
_entity.id
_entity.type
_entity.pdbx_description
1 polymer ?
#
loop_
_entity_poly.entity_id
_entity_poly.type
_entity_poly.pdbx_seq_one_letter_code
_entity_poly.pdbx_strand_id
1 'polypeptide(L)' 'WSLIQCVALAAVIMLVHTYYGFTARGGPAGVGEAVGRAVRTSRIVSAFVLVMISLAVYGQSGNFNLAG' A
#
# COMPACT_ATOMS: atom_id res chain seq x y z
N TRP A 1 5.84 1.53 16.24
CA TRP A 1 4.85 1.77 15.16
C TRP A 1 5.48 1.86 13.78
N SER A 2 6.47 2.72 13.55
CA SER A 2 7.04 2.99 12.21
C SER A 2 7.71 1.81 11.51
N LEU A 3 8.46 0.94 12.21
CA LEU A 3 9.20 -0.16 11.57
C LEU A 3 8.25 -1.23 10.97
N ILE A 4 7.23 -1.65 11.74
CA ILE A 4 6.19 -2.60 11.28
C ILE A 4 5.35 -1.99 10.15
N GLN A 5 4.98 -0.72 10.29
CA GLN A 5 4.20 0.00 9.28
C GLN A 5 4.97 0.14 7.96
N CYS A 6 6.27 0.43 8.01
CA CYS A 6 7.14 0.46 6.84
C CYS A 6 7.26 -0.91 6.17
N VAL A 7 7.45 -1.99 6.93
CA VAL A 7 7.53 -3.35 6.37
C VAL A 7 6.21 -3.76 5.71
N ALA A 8 5.07 -3.44 6.34
CA ALA A 8 3.75 -3.71 5.77
C ALA A 8 3.51 -2.93 4.47
N LEU A 9 3.82 -1.62 4.43
CA LEU A 9 3.70 -0.83 3.21
C LEU A 9 4.64 -1.33 2.11
N ALA A 10 5.89 -1.67 2.45
CA ALA A 10 6.88 -2.16 1.51
C ALA A 10 6.41 -3.47 0.84
N ALA A 11 5.89 -4.41 1.63
CA ALA A 11 5.37 -5.68 1.11
C ALA A 11 4.24 -5.45 0.09
N VAL A 12 3.26 -4.59 0.41
CA VAL A 12 2.15 -4.26 -0.48
C VAL A 12 2.64 -3.60 -1.77
N ILE A 13 3.52 -2.60 -1.67
CA ILE A 13 4.05 -1.88 -2.84
C ILE A 13 4.82 -2.83 -3.77
N MET A 14 5.66 -3.70 -3.20
CA MET A 14 6.45 -4.66 -3.97
C MET A 14 5.56 -5.67 -4.69
N LEU A 15 4.52 -6.22 -4.03
CA LEU A 15 3.55 -7.13 -4.64
C LEU A 15 2.80 -6.49 -5.82
N VAL A 16 2.36 -5.24 -5.65
CA VAL A 16 1.68 -4.50 -6.74
C VAL A 16 2.63 -4.32 -7.93
N HIS A 17 3.88 -3.90 -7.70
CA HIS A 17 4.85 -3.72 -8.76
C HIS A 17 5.21 -5.03 -9.46
N THR A 18 5.37 -6.13 -8.71
CA THR A 18 5.65 -7.43 -9.33
C THR A 18 4.46 -7.91 -10.17
N TYR A 19 3.22 -7.73 -9.71
CA TYR A 19 2.04 -8.10 -10.50
C TYR A 19 1.98 -7.36 -11.84
N TYR A 20 2.17 -6.04 -11.84
CA TYR A 20 2.22 -5.25 -13.07
C TYR A 20 3.46 -5.54 -13.92
N GLY A 21 4.59 -5.88 -13.29
CA GLY A 21 5.83 -6.28 -13.97
C GLY A 21 5.72 -7.64 -14.66
N PHE A 22 5.12 -8.64 -14.03
CA PHE A 22 4.87 -9.97 -14.63
C PHE A 22 3.81 -9.93 -15.74
N THR A 23 2.87 -8.98 -15.66
CA THR A 23 1.85 -8.75 -16.69
C THR A 23 2.32 -7.81 -17.80
N ALA A 24 3.53 -7.24 -17.69
CA ALA A 24 4.07 -6.37 -18.73
C ALA A 24 4.28 -7.14 -20.03
N ARG A 25 3.82 -6.56 -21.14
CA ARG A 25 3.94 -7.11 -22.50
C ARG A 25 4.38 -6.01 -23.45
N GLY A 26 5.12 -6.38 -24.49
CA GLY A 26 5.79 -5.44 -25.38
C GLY A 26 7.19 -5.08 -24.83
N GLY A 27 8.10 -4.71 -25.73
CA GLY A 27 9.50 -4.44 -25.42
C GLY A 27 9.74 -3.29 -24.42
N PRO A 28 10.92 -2.65 -24.41
CA PRO A 28 11.32 -1.70 -23.36
C PRO A 28 10.29 -0.58 -23.06
N ALA A 29 9.58 -0.10 -24.08
CA ALA A 29 8.53 0.91 -23.93
C ALA A 29 7.26 0.39 -23.21
N GLY A 30 6.88 -0.87 -23.45
CA GLY A 30 5.71 -1.49 -22.80
C GLY A 30 5.94 -1.76 -21.31
N VAL A 31 7.19 -2.08 -20.94
CA VAL A 31 7.61 -2.22 -19.54
C VAL A 31 7.55 -0.85 -18.83
N GLY A 32 7.96 0.23 -19.50
CA GLY A 32 7.87 1.59 -18.95
C GLY A 32 6.43 2.02 -18.64
N GLU A 33 5.49 1.77 -19.56
CA GLU A 33 4.06 2.03 -19.35
C GLU A 33 3.45 1.17 -18.22
N ALA A 34 3.83 -0.11 -18.15
CA ALA A 34 3.39 -1.00 -17.07
C ALA A 34 3.90 -0.51 -15.70
N VAL A 35 5.15 -0.06 -15.61
CA VAL A 35 5.73 0.53 -14.39
C VAL A 35 5.03 1.82 -14.02
N GLY A 36 4.76 2.71 -14.97
CA GLY A 36 4.02 3.96 -14.71
C GLY A 36 2.63 3.71 -14.12
N ARG A 37 1.91 2.72 -14.66
CA ARG A 37 0.62 2.28 -14.12
C ARG A 37 0.74 1.65 -12.74
N ALA A 38 1.77 0.82 -12.52
CA ALA A 38 2.03 0.18 -11.23
C ALA A 38 2.26 1.21 -10.12
N VAL A 39 3.10 2.22 -10.38
CA VAL A 39 3.44 3.28 -9.42
C VAL A 39 2.22 4.11 -9.04
N ARG A 40 1.36 4.44 -10.02
CA ARG A 40 0.12 5.20 -9.75
C ARG A 40 -0.82 4.40 -8.86
N THR A 41 -1.04 3.13 -9.17
CA THR A 41 -1.90 2.24 -8.37
C THR A 41 -1.31 2.02 -6.98
N SER A 42 -0.02 1.74 -6.86
CA SER A 42 0.63 1.45 -5.58
C SER A 42 0.59 2.63 -4.61
N ARG A 43 0.67 3.87 -5.12
CA ARG A 43 0.57 5.08 -4.28
C ARG A 43 -0.82 5.25 -3.66
N ILE A 44 -1.87 4.97 -4.43
CA ILE A 44 -3.24 5.09 -3.94
C ILE A 44 -3.50 3.98 -2.89
N VAL A 45 -3.12 2.74 -3.20
CA VAL A 45 -3.27 1.60 -2.28
C VAL A 45 -2.51 1.83 -0.98
N SER A 46 -1.26 2.30 -1.05
CA SER A 46 -0.46 2.55 0.15
C SER A 46 -1.03 3.68 1.00
N ALA A 47 -1.62 4.72 0.41
CA ALA A 47 -2.32 5.78 1.13
C ALA A 47 -3.56 5.24 1.88
N PHE A 48 -4.35 4.36 1.26
CA PHE A 48 -5.47 3.71 1.93
C PHE A 48 -5.01 2.84 3.10
N VAL A 49 -3.98 2.02 2.90
CA VAL A 49 -3.39 1.19 3.96
C VAL A 49 -2.88 2.07 5.11
N LEU A 50 -2.24 3.20 4.80
CA LEU A 50 -1.74 4.14 5.79
C LEU A 50 -2.86 4.73 6.65
N VAL A 51 -3.98 5.11 6.04
CA VAL A 51 -5.16 5.63 6.75
C VAL A 51 -5.78 4.55 7.62
N MET A 52 -5.92 3.32 7.11
CA MET A 52 -6.44 2.19 7.88
C MET A 52 -5.56 1.87 9.09
N ILE A 53 -4.24 1.85 8.93
CA ILE A 53 -3.31 1.66 10.05
C ILE A 53 -3.42 2.83 11.03
N SER A 54 -3.43 4.06 10.55
CA SER A 54 -3.59 5.23 11.42
C SER A 54 -4.89 5.18 12.22
N LEU A 55 -6.00 4.75 11.61
CA LEU A 55 -7.27 4.57 12.28
C LEU A 55 -7.25 3.38 13.27
N ALA A 56 -6.63 2.26 12.92
CA ALA A 56 -6.52 1.13 13.83
C ALA A 56 -5.68 1.49 15.08
N VAL A 57 -4.64 2.29 14.90
CA VAL A 57 -3.71 2.67 15.97
C VAL A 57 -4.23 3.82 16.82
N TYR A 58 -4.74 4.88 16.18
CA TYR A 58 -5.20 6.09 16.86
C TYR A 58 -6.72 6.16 17.04
N GLY A 59 -7.49 5.38 16.30
CA GLY A 59 -8.95 5.23 16.50
C GLY A 59 -9.31 4.30 17.67
N GLN A 60 -8.38 3.42 18.09
CA GLN A 60 -8.51 2.67 19.36
C GLN A 60 -8.18 3.54 20.59
N SER A 61 -7.53 4.70 20.42
CA SER A 61 -7.31 5.68 21.51
C SER A 61 -8.47 6.67 21.70
N GLY A 62 -9.67 6.30 21.28
CA GLY A 62 -10.87 6.79 21.95
C GLY A 62 -11.06 5.96 23.22
N ASN A 63 -11.10 6.62 24.39
CA ASN A 63 -11.61 6.01 25.62
C ASN A 63 -13.06 5.55 25.41
N PHE A 64 -13.30 4.45 24.70
CA PHE A 64 -14.59 3.78 24.66
C PHE A 64 -14.71 2.94 25.91
N ASN A 65 -15.15 3.60 26.98
CA ASN A 65 -15.68 2.97 28.16
C ASN A 65 -17.03 2.32 27.77
N LEU A 66 -16.99 1.11 27.22
CA LEU A 66 -18.11 0.18 27.24
C LEU A 66 -18.15 -0.45 28.64
N ALA A 67 -18.54 0.33 29.63
CA ALA A 67 -18.94 -0.17 30.95
C ALA A 67 -20.29 0.44 31.28
N GLY A 68 -21.26 -0.43 31.60
CA GLY A 68 -22.42 -0.14 32.45
C GLY A 68 -23.29 1.03 32.05
#